data_AF-A0A7C9QW24-F1
#
_entry.id   AF-A0A7C9QW24-F1
#
_cell.length_a   1.000
_cell.length_b   1.000
_cell.length_c   1.000
_cell.angle_alpha   90.00
_cell.angle_beta   90.00
_cell.angle_gamma   90.00
#
_symmetry.space_group_name_H-M   'P 1'
#
loop_
_entity.id
_entity.type
_entity.pdbx_description
1 polymer ?
#
loop_
_entity_poly.entity_id
_entity_poly.type
_entity_poly.pdbx_seq_one_letter_code
_entity_poly.pdbx_strand_id
1 'polypeptide(L)'
;MSWFKLKEPVGTNYRVDRTDLMNTKKALNQLGYYNIPPHRGIDDWTDEATFEGIKRFQKDNGLKVDAFMRPGGPTETKVNQQIAAGEPQFGGTDDEVDRSPRYTCTVCGAKHGGVFSPTICHNCILK
;
A
#
# COMPACT_ATOMS: atom_id res chain seq x y z
N MET A 1 -12.69 0.61 -11.20
CA MET A 1 -12.55 -0.78 -10.72
C MET A 1 -11.21 -0.84 -10.00
N SER A 2 -11.16 -1.27 -8.74
CA SER A 2 -9.87 -1.32 -8.01
C SER A 2 -8.96 -2.41 -8.57
N TRP A 3 -7.66 -2.12 -8.72
CA TRP A 3 -6.66 -3.04 -9.25
C TRP A 3 -6.28 -4.15 -8.24
N PHE A 4 -6.56 -3.94 -6.95
CA PHE A 4 -6.21 -4.87 -5.90
C PHE A 4 -7.26 -5.99 -5.78
N LYS A 5 -6.86 -7.23 -6.06
CA LYS A 5 -7.71 -8.41 -5.98
C LYS A 5 -6.92 -9.62 -5.53
N LEU A 6 -7.41 -10.30 -4.50
CA LEU A 6 -6.81 -11.54 -3.99
C LEU A 6 -7.36 -12.76 -4.71
N LYS A 7 -6.50 -13.74 -4.97
CA LYS A 7 -6.87 -15.08 -5.48
C LYS A 7 -6.95 -16.09 -4.33
N GLU A 8 -6.01 -15.99 -3.39
CA GLU A 8 -5.86 -16.86 -2.23
C GLU A 8 -5.75 -16.04 -0.93
N PRO A 9 -5.98 -16.65 0.24
CA PRO A 9 -5.80 -15.96 1.51
C PRO A 9 -4.33 -15.60 1.79
N VAL A 10 -4.13 -14.38 2.32
CA VAL A 10 -2.83 -13.91 2.80
C VAL A 10 -2.89 -13.88 4.34
N GLY A 11 -2.01 -14.62 4.99
CA GLY A 11 -1.92 -14.67 6.46
C GLY A 11 -0.75 -15.53 6.93
N THR A 12 -0.40 -15.42 8.22
CA THR A 12 0.81 -16.04 8.81
C THR A 12 0.82 -17.57 8.77
N ASN A 13 -0.34 -18.22 8.70
CA ASN A 13 -0.48 -19.68 8.70
C ASN A 13 -0.94 -20.26 7.35
N TYR A 14 -0.79 -19.49 6.28
CA TYR A 14 -1.27 -19.87 4.95
C TYR A 14 -0.13 -19.84 3.93
N ARG A 15 -0.21 -20.72 2.93
CA ARG A 15 0.60 -20.57 1.73
C ARG A 15 0.04 -19.37 0.96
N VAL A 16 0.86 -18.33 0.84
CA VAL A 16 0.48 -17.09 0.17
C VAL A 16 0.88 -17.17 -1.29
N ASP A 17 -0.05 -16.85 -2.21
CA ASP A 17 0.31 -16.68 -3.62
C ASP A 17 1.26 -15.49 -3.79
N ARG A 18 2.29 -15.67 -4.64
CA ARG A 18 3.31 -14.64 -4.87
C ARG A 18 2.72 -13.35 -5.43
N THR A 19 1.73 -13.46 -6.31
CA THR A 19 1.05 -12.29 -6.90
C THR A 19 0.27 -11.53 -5.84
N ASP A 20 -0.49 -12.26 -5.02
CA ASP A 20 -1.30 -11.68 -3.95
C ASP A 20 -0.44 -11.01 -2.90
N LEU A 21 0.69 -11.60 -2.56
CA LEU A 21 1.67 -11.02 -1.65
C LEU A 21 2.24 -9.70 -2.20
N MET A 22 2.72 -9.69 -3.44
CA MET A 22 3.26 -8.48 -4.06
C MET A 22 2.21 -7.37 -4.18
N ASN A 23 0.98 -7.72 -4.58
CA ASN A 23 -0.14 -6.78 -4.65
C ASN A 23 -0.49 -6.23 -3.27
N THR A 24 -0.44 -7.07 -2.23
CA THR A 24 -0.68 -6.64 -0.84
C THR A 24 0.39 -5.66 -0.39
N LYS A 25 1.68 -5.95 -0.63
CA LYS A 25 2.77 -5.02 -0.30
C LYS A 25 2.62 -3.68 -1.02
N LYS A 26 2.26 -3.69 -2.30
CA LYS A 26 1.99 -2.47 -3.10
C LYS A 26 0.81 -1.67 -2.53
N ALA A 27 -0.30 -2.34 -2.24
CA ALA A 27 -1.49 -1.72 -1.67
C ALA A 27 -1.19 -1.09 -0.30
N LEU A 28 -0.53 -1.83 0.59
CA LEU A 28 -0.13 -1.32 1.90
C LEU A 28 0.86 -0.17 1.78
N ASN A 29 1.79 -0.21 0.82
CA ASN A 29 2.74 0.87 0.60
C ASN A 29 2.03 2.15 0.11
N GLN A 30 1.14 2.02 -0.87
CA GLN A 30 0.33 3.13 -1.38
C GLN A 30 -0.50 3.77 -0.26
N LEU A 31 -1.00 2.96 0.66
CA LEU A 31 -1.79 3.40 1.81
C LEU A 31 -0.93 3.83 3.02
N GLY A 32 0.40 3.74 2.94
CA GLY A 32 1.32 4.16 4.01
C GLY A 32 1.51 3.15 5.16
N TYR A 33 1.04 1.92 5.00
CA TYR A 33 1.15 0.83 5.98
C TYR A 33 2.35 -0.11 5.75
N TYR A 34 3.07 0.02 4.63
CA TYR A 34 4.25 -0.79 4.33
C TYR A 34 5.41 0.07 3.81
N ASN A 35 6.58 -0.08 4.43
CA ASN A 35 7.82 0.56 4.01
C ASN A 35 8.62 -0.42 3.14
N ILE A 36 8.94 0.02 1.92
CA ILE A 36 9.72 -0.79 1.00
C ILE A 36 11.17 -0.87 1.52
N PRO A 37 11.73 -2.07 1.74
CA PRO A 37 13.12 -2.22 2.12
C PRO A 37 14.05 -1.66 1.01
N PRO A 38 15.01 -0.78 1.33
CA PRO A 38 15.78 -0.03 0.33
C PRO A 38 16.64 -0.92 -0.59
N HIS A 39 17.09 -2.08 -0.10
CA HIS A 39 17.94 -3.01 -0.86
C HIS A 39 17.18 -4.14 -1.55
N ARG A 40 15.92 -4.41 -1.14
CA ARG A 40 15.16 -5.58 -1.60
C ARG A 40 13.95 -5.21 -2.45
N GLY A 41 13.40 -4.01 -2.28
CA GLY A 41 12.20 -3.60 -3.00
C GLY A 41 10.95 -4.38 -2.57
N ILE A 42 9.93 -4.39 -3.43
CA ILE A 42 8.76 -5.26 -3.26
C ILE A 42 9.10 -6.61 -3.88
N ASP A 43 9.23 -7.63 -3.04
CA ASP A 43 9.55 -9.01 -3.42
C ASP A 43 8.36 -9.97 -3.21
N ASP A 44 8.56 -11.24 -3.54
CA ASP A 44 7.62 -12.34 -3.38
C ASP A 44 7.82 -13.15 -2.08
N TRP A 45 8.55 -12.59 -1.10
CA TRP A 45 8.84 -13.25 0.19
C TRP A 45 7.96 -12.71 1.30
N THR A 46 7.40 -13.60 2.11
CA THR A 46 6.66 -13.17 3.30
C THR A 46 7.62 -12.55 4.30
N ASP A 47 7.29 -11.38 4.80
CA ASP A 47 8.05 -10.69 5.84
C ASP A 47 7.12 -10.20 6.96
N GLU A 48 7.70 -9.99 8.13
CA GLU A 48 6.97 -9.51 9.30
C GLU A 48 6.37 -8.12 9.08
N ALA A 49 7.06 -7.27 8.32
CA ALA A 49 6.61 -5.91 8.00
C ALA A 49 5.29 -5.90 7.21
N THR A 50 5.07 -6.87 6.32
CA THR A 50 3.84 -7.04 5.57
C THR A 50 2.69 -7.37 6.51
N PHE A 51 2.86 -8.36 7.39
CA PHE A 51 1.83 -8.77 8.32
C PHE A 51 1.54 -7.67 9.36
N GLU A 52 2.56 -6.95 9.82
CA GLU A 52 2.39 -5.81 10.69
C GLU A 52 1.66 -4.66 9.99
N GLY A 53 1.97 -4.41 8.71
CA GLY A 53 1.22 -3.47 7.87
C GLY A 53 -0.26 -3.82 7.76
N ILE A 54 -0.59 -5.11 7.55
CA ILE A 54 -1.99 -5.59 7.56
C ILE A 54 -2.65 -5.32 8.91
N LYS A 55 -2.00 -5.65 10.03
CA LYS A 55 -2.55 -5.41 11.37
C LYS A 55 -2.82 -3.94 11.64
N ARG A 56 -1.87 -3.06 11.29
CA ARG A 56 -2.03 -1.61 11.44
C ARG A 56 -3.20 -1.11 10.59
N PHE A 57 -3.28 -1.53 9.33
CA PHE A 57 -4.40 -1.20 8.46
C PHE A 57 -5.73 -1.66 9.06
N GLN A 58 -5.80 -2.90 9.54
CA GLN A 58 -7.00 -3.45 10.17
C GLN A 58 -7.41 -2.63 11.41
N LYS A 59 -6.45 -2.32 12.28
CA LYS A 59 -6.65 -1.54 13.50
C LYS A 59 -7.20 -0.15 13.19
N ASP A 60 -6.57 0.56 12.26
CA ASP A 60 -6.94 1.94 11.90
C ASP A 60 -8.29 2.01 11.18
N ASN A 61 -8.75 0.89 10.62
CA ASN A 61 -10.05 0.78 9.94
C ASN A 61 -11.14 0.07 10.76
N GLY A 62 -10.89 -0.22 12.05
CA GLY A 62 -11.86 -0.90 12.91
C GLY A 62 -12.19 -2.33 12.49
N LEU A 63 -11.28 -3.00 11.78
CA LEU A 63 -11.38 -4.39 11.39
C LEU A 63 -10.77 -5.29 12.48
N LYS A 64 -11.07 -6.59 12.40
CA LYS A 64 -10.40 -7.59 13.24
C LYS A 64 -8.90 -7.57 12.94
N VAL A 65 -8.08 -7.41 13.97
CA VAL A 65 -6.61 -7.35 13.87
C VAL A 65 -6.05 -8.76 13.97
N ASP A 66 -6.03 -9.47 12.84
CA ASP A 66 -5.59 -10.87 12.74
C ASP A 66 -4.51 -11.11 11.68
N ALA A 67 -3.99 -10.03 11.06
CA ALA A 67 -3.00 -10.09 9.99
C ALA A 67 -3.45 -10.95 8.80
N PHE A 68 -4.76 -11.08 8.62
CA PHE A 68 -5.36 -11.97 7.65
C PHE A 68 -6.25 -11.22 6.66
N MET A 69 -6.14 -11.61 5.40
CA MET A 69 -7.02 -11.17 4.34
C MET A 69 -7.34 -12.32 3.40
N ARG A 70 -8.54 -12.31 2.84
CA ARG A 70 -9.04 -13.36 1.96
C ARG A 70 -9.81 -12.74 0.79
N PRO A 71 -9.92 -13.47 -0.34
CA PRO A 71 -10.76 -13.07 -1.45
C PRO A 71 -12.19 -12.73 -1.02
N GLY A 72 -12.68 -11.55 -1.40
CA GLY A 72 -13.98 -10.99 -1.01
C GLY A 72 -14.11 -10.65 0.48
N GLY A 73 -13.00 -10.66 1.23
CA GLY A 73 -13.00 -10.43 2.67
C GLY A 73 -13.14 -8.95 3.06
N PRO A 74 -13.36 -8.67 4.35
CA PRO A 74 -13.50 -7.30 4.85
C PRO A 74 -12.21 -6.50 4.66
N THR A 75 -11.03 -7.08 4.90
CA THR A 75 -9.74 -6.42 4.70
C THR A 75 -9.53 -6.04 3.23
N GLU A 76 -9.76 -6.95 2.29
CA GLU A 76 -9.62 -6.67 0.85
C GLU A 76 -10.61 -5.60 0.38
N THR A 77 -11.87 -5.69 0.81
CA THR A 77 -12.89 -4.71 0.45
C THR A 77 -12.52 -3.33 0.96
N LYS A 78 -12.02 -3.22 2.19
CA LYS A 78 -11.62 -1.95 2.77
C LYS A 78 -10.37 -1.38 2.09
N VAL A 79 -9.39 -2.23 1.75
CA VAL A 79 -8.23 -1.84 0.95
C VAL A 79 -8.69 -1.28 -0.39
N ASN A 80 -9.60 -1.97 -1.08
CA ASN A 80 -10.17 -1.51 -2.35
C ASN A 80 -10.91 -0.18 -2.24
N GLN A 81 -11.66 0.03 -1.16
CA GLN A 81 -12.32 1.31 -0.89
C GLN A 81 -11.30 2.43 -0.68
N GLN A 82 -10.25 2.20 0.11
CA GLN A 82 -9.23 3.23 0.36
C GLN A 82 -8.34 3.48 -0.87
N ILE A 83 -8.03 2.45 -1.66
CA ILE A 83 -7.31 2.62 -2.93
C ILE A 83 -8.17 3.42 -3.90
N ALA A 84 -9.45 3.09 -4.07
CA ALA A 84 -10.34 3.85 -4.95
C ALA A 84 -10.58 5.29 -4.46
N ALA A 85 -10.58 5.52 -3.14
CA ALA A 85 -10.69 6.86 -2.57
C ALA A 85 -9.37 7.64 -2.59
N GLY A 86 -8.23 6.94 -2.60
CA GLY A 86 -6.88 7.49 -2.64
C GLY A 86 -6.24 7.49 -4.02
N GLU A 87 -6.91 6.96 -5.05
CA GLU A 87 -6.53 7.10 -6.44
C GLU A 87 -6.60 8.59 -6.80
N PRO A 88 -5.49 9.22 -7.26
CA PRO A 88 -5.64 10.18 -8.33
C PRO A 88 -6.41 9.46 -9.43
N GLN A 89 -7.57 9.97 -9.81
CA GLN A 89 -8.16 9.63 -11.09
C GLN A 89 -7.09 9.88 -12.15
N PHE A 90 -6.43 8.82 -12.62
CA PHE A 90 -5.53 8.88 -13.76
C PHE A 90 -6.43 8.91 -15.00
N GLY A 91 -7.07 10.06 -15.19
CA GLY A 91 -8.14 10.30 -16.13
C GLY A 91 -8.45 11.79 -16.14
N GLY A 92 -7.44 12.59 -16.51
CA GLY A 92 -7.57 14.02 -16.75
C GLY A 92 -6.91 14.30 -18.08
N THR A 93 -7.72 14.74 -19.03
CA THR A 93 -7.33 15.24 -20.35
C THR A 93 -6.30 16.35 -20.24
N ASP A 94 -5.57 16.49 -21.32
CA ASP A 94 -4.26 17.10 -21.52
C ASP A 94 -4.24 18.63 -21.40
N ASP A 95 -5.13 19.24 -20.62
CA ASP A 95 -5.23 20.69 -20.48
C ASP A 95 -5.35 21.09 -19.00
N GLU A 96 -4.24 21.60 -18.47
CA GLU A 96 -4.12 22.53 -17.34
C GLU A 96 -4.83 22.16 -16.01
N VAL A 97 -4.06 21.72 -14.99
CA VAL A 97 -4.08 22.22 -13.59
C VAL A 97 -3.21 21.34 -12.67
N ASP A 98 -2.19 21.99 -12.11
CA ASP A 98 -1.43 21.68 -10.88
C ASP A 98 -0.61 20.37 -10.79
N ARG A 99 0.61 20.42 -11.33
CA ARG A 99 1.69 19.43 -11.08
C ARG A 99 2.40 19.66 -9.72
N SER A 100 1.76 20.28 -8.74
CA SER A 100 2.32 20.37 -7.39
C SER A 100 2.40 18.98 -6.77
N PRO A 101 3.54 18.59 -6.17
CA PRO A 101 3.62 17.28 -5.53
C PRO A 101 2.66 17.25 -4.34
N ARG A 102 1.73 16.27 -4.36
CA ARG A 102 0.65 16.12 -3.38
C ARG A 102 1.14 15.76 -1.97
N TYR A 103 2.33 15.18 -1.85
CA TYR A 103 2.84 14.67 -0.59
C TYR A 103 4.06 15.46 -0.13
N THR A 104 4.13 15.70 1.19
CA THR A 104 5.26 16.35 1.85
C THR A 104 5.96 15.33 2.73
N CYS A 105 7.27 15.17 2.53
CA CYS A 105 8.08 14.25 3.32
C CYS A 105 8.13 14.68 4.79
N THR A 106 7.80 13.79 5.72
CA THR A 106 7.87 14.06 7.17
C THR A 106 9.30 14.13 7.70
N VAL A 107 10.28 13.61 6.95
CA VAL A 107 11.70 13.60 7.34
C VAL A 107 12.42 14.88 6.93
N CYS A 108 12.23 15.35 5.69
CA CYS A 108 12.97 16.49 5.15
C CYS A 108 12.11 17.65 4.68
N GLY A 109 10.77 17.54 4.76
CA GLY A 109 9.85 18.56 4.27
C GLY A 109 9.76 18.69 2.75
N ALA A 110 10.50 17.89 1.98
CA ALA A 110 10.47 17.96 0.53
C ALA A 110 9.14 17.48 -0.03
N LYS A 111 8.56 18.24 -0.97
CA LYS A 111 7.40 17.81 -1.75
C LYS A 111 7.81 16.71 -2.73
N HIS A 112 7.07 15.61 -2.80
CA HIS A 112 7.33 14.51 -3.74
C HIS A 112 6.05 13.85 -4.27
N GLY A 113 6.21 13.05 -5.32
CA GLY A 113 5.14 12.18 -5.82
C GLY A 113 4.97 10.94 -4.92
N GLY A 114 3.73 10.44 -4.84
CA GLY A 114 3.37 9.26 -4.02
C GLY A 114 3.81 7.92 -4.61
N VAL A 115 4.77 7.90 -5.54
CA VAL A 115 5.22 6.70 -6.25
C VAL A 115 5.92 5.71 -5.31
N PHE A 116 6.60 6.20 -4.28
CA PHE A 116 7.38 5.36 -3.34
C PHE A 116 6.78 5.28 -1.93
N SER A 117 6.18 6.38 -1.47
CA SER A 117 5.48 6.49 -0.18
C SER A 117 4.68 7.79 -0.18
N PRO A 118 3.58 7.87 0.58
CA PRO A 118 2.85 9.13 0.80
C PRO A 118 3.46 10.00 1.91
N THR A 119 4.43 9.49 2.69
CA THR A 119 4.95 10.17 3.89
C THR A 119 6.46 10.41 3.86
N ILE A 120 7.22 9.62 3.11
CA ILE A 120 8.69 9.74 3.04
C ILE A 120 9.14 9.79 1.59
N CYS A 121 9.95 10.78 1.21
CA CYS A 121 10.45 10.90 -0.15
C CYS A 121 11.52 9.84 -0.46
N HIS A 122 11.69 9.53 -1.75
CA HIS A 122 12.68 8.57 -2.24
C HIS A 122 14.09 8.80 -1.66
N ASN A 123 14.53 10.06 -1.64
CA ASN A 123 15.84 10.44 -1.12
C ASN A 123 16.01 10.24 0.39
N CYS A 124 14.91 10.19 1.15
CA CYS A 124 14.94 9.90 2.59
C CYS A 124 14.76 8.41 2.90
N ILE A 125 14.25 7.62 1.96
CA ILE A 125 14.17 6.15 2.09
C ILE A 125 15.53 5.51 1.81
N LEU A 126 16.33 6.10 0.92
CA LEU A 126 17.64 5.57 0.51
C LEU A 126 18.83 6.06 1.35
N LYS A 127 18.60 6.95 2.32
CA LYS A 127 19.62 7.45 3.25
C LYS A 127 19.52 6.72 4.57
#